data_AF-A0A1W9IT85-F1
#
_entry.id   AF-A0A1W9IT85-F1
#
_cell.length_a   1.000
_cell.length_b   1.000
_cell.length_c   1.000
_cell.angle_alpha   90.00
_cell.angle_beta   90.00
_cell.angle_gamma   90.00
#
_symmetry.space_group_name_H-M   'P 1'
#
loop_
_entity.id
_entity.type
_entity.pdbx_description
1 polymer ?
#
loop_
_entity_poly.entity_id
_entity_poly.type
_entity_poly.pdbx_seq_one_letter_code
_entity_poly.pdbx_strand_id
1 'polypeptide(L)'
;MFPQRSRFSPLAGSIPAGVCAVVVLAAWLAGHHSAAFGADAPATPFKPATAGYRYDFPRDHGSHPAYRTEWWYYTGHLQAKNGRAFGFELTFFRRAIPPDEVKTQPSQWSVNHLYFAHFAVTDVGGRRFHFSEKLSRAGLGKAGAEESRLHAWIDDWRAEMPAGAGGAQTLFARAGTFALSLTLQPSKPLVIHGQDGISRKGAEYGQASHYYSFTRLGTTGTLSIGDEQFEVTGTSWMDHEFGSADLGKDLVGWDWFSIQLADNSELMVYRLRRSDGSPDPASSGTVVSPDGQTRHLPVGDIRIESTGTWTSPKSRAIYPNQWRITIPSLDMKLDLA
;
A
#
# COMPACT_ATOMS: atom_id res chain seq x y z
N MET A 1 -3.17 23.20 71.47
CA MET A 1 -3.11 24.67 71.70
C MET A 1 -4.19 25.28 70.81
N PHE A 2 -5.49 25.21 71.14
CA PHE A 2 -6.27 26.16 71.99
C PHE A 2 -5.82 27.61 71.90
N PRO A 3 -6.73 28.58 71.62
CA PRO A 3 -7.90 28.91 72.46
C PRO A 3 -9.25 28.91 71.68
N GLN A 4 -10.43 28.57 72.27
CA GLN A 4 -11.32 29.34 73.17
C GLN A 4 -11.78 30.69 72.58
N ARG A 5 -13.04 31.17 72.64
CA ARG A 5 -14.28 30.78 73.35
C ARG A 5 -15.45 31.67 72.86
N SER A 6 -16.68 31.12 72.90
CA SER A 6 -17.99 31.74 73.29
C SER A 6 -18.53 32.97 72.55
N ARG A 7 -19.84 33.23 72.39
CA ARG A 7 -21.15 32.63 72.71
C ARG A 7 -22.17 33.56 72.02
N PHE A 8 -23.33 33.07 71.60
CA PHE A 8 -24.67 33.56 71.97
C PHE A 8 -25.74 32.95 71.04
N SER A 9 -26.80 32.47 71.68
CA SER A 9 -28.08 31.94 71.20
C SER A 9 -29.10 32.41 72.27
N PRO A 10 -30.43 32.21 72.17
CA PRO A 10 -31.33 31.92 71.05
C PRO A 10 -32.56 32.87 71.09
N LEU A 11 -33.63 32.57 70.32
CA LEU A 11 -35.07 32.64 70.68
C LEU A 11 -35.86 32.47 69.36
N ALA A 12 -36.42 31.30 69.04
CA ALA A 12 -37.67 30.70 69.54
C ALA A 12 -38.95 31.44 69.06
N GLY A 13 -39.73 30.74 68.23
CA GLY A 13 -41.06 31.15 67.78
C GLY A 13 -41.70 30.09 66.86
N SER A 14 -42.38 29.12 67.48
CA SER A 14 -43.32 28.15 66.88
C SER A 14 -44.74 28.77 66.86
N ILE A 15 -45.74 28.46 66.01
CA ILE A 15 -46.58 27.26 65.71
C ILE A 15 -47.69 27.76 64.69
N PRO A 16 -48.71 27.01 64.19
CA PRO A 16 -48.80 25.83 63.30
C PRO A 16 -49.60 26.03 61.95
N ALA A 17 -49.58 24.96 61.13
CA ALA A 17 -50.66 24.33 60.35
C ALA A 17 -51.43 25.05 59.23
N GLY A 18 -51.31 24.45 58.03
CA GLY A 18 -52.46 24.04 57.22
C GLY A 18 -52.67 24.80 55.91
N VAL A 19 -52.54 24.08 54.79
CA VAL A 19 -53.48 24.00 53.64
C VAL A 19 -52.73 23.64 52.35
N CYS A 20 -53.20 22.58 51.69
CA CYS A 20 -52.83 22.17 50.35
C CYS A 20 -53.13 23.26 49.31
N ALA A 21 -52.16 23.60 48.46
CA ALA A 21 -52.42 24.08 47.11
C ALA A 21 -51.22 23.73 46.21
N VAL A 22 -51.44 22.76 45.32
CA VAL A 22 -50.61 22.56 44.12
C VAL A 22 -51.01 23.63 43.11
N VAL A 23 -50.11 24.55 42.81
CA VAL A 23 -50.10 25.27 41.53
C VAL A 23 -48.67 25.42 41.07
N VAL A 24 -48.41 24.82 39.92
CA VAL A 24 -47.18 24.87 39.13
C VAL A 24 -46.89 26.31 38.69
N LEU A 25 -45.67 26.79 38.92
CA LEU A 25 -45.08 27.81 38.06
C LEU A 25 -43.57 27.64 38.00
N ALA A 26 -43.12 27.36 36.78
CA ALA A 26 -41.76 27.15 36.37
C ALA A 26 -40.91 28.41 36.58
N ALA A 27 -39.76 28.24 37.23
CA ALA A 27 -38.64 29.17 37.13
C ALA A 27 -37.48 28.45 36.45
N TRP A 28 -37.23 28.84 35.20
CA TRP A 28 -36.12 28.38 34.37
C TRP A 28 -34.79 28.72 35.03
N LEU A 29 -34.06 27.69 35.47
CA LEU A 29 -32.62 27.80 35.68
C LEU A 29 -31.96 27.75 34.29
N ALA A 30 -31.46 28.90 33.83
CA ALA A 30 -30.60 29.00 32.66
C ALA A 30 -29.26 28.30 32.96
N GLY A 31 -29.24 26.98 32.78
CA GLY A 31 -28.01 26.21 32.67
C GLY A 31 -27.28 26.68 31.41
N HIS A 32 -26.10 27.26 31.60
CA HIS A 32 -25.17 27.52 30.52
C HIS A 32 -24.63 26.17 30.04
N HIS A 33 -25.38 25.51 29.17
CA HIS A 33 -24.81 24.48 28.31
C HIS A 33 -23.95 25.21 27.28
N SER A 34 -22.66 25.37 27.58
CA SER A 34 -21.66 25.54 26.55
C SER A 34 -21.70 24.27 25.70
N ALA A 35 -22.51 24.29 24.64
CA ALA A 35 -22.35 23.39 23.52
C ALA A 35 -20.96 23.69 22.96
N ALA A 36 -19.97 22.92 23.39
CA ALA A 36 -18.75 22.77 22.63
C ALA A 36 -19.19 22.15 21.30
N PHE A 37 -19.43 22.98 20.29
CA PHE A 37 -19.38 22.52 18.91
C PHE A 37 -18.04 21.84 18.77
N GLY A 38 -18.05 20.50 18.69
CA GLY A 38 -16.88 19.76 18.30
C GLY A 38 -16.42 20.40 17.00
N ALA A 39 -15.22 20.98 17.03
CA ALA A 39 -14.57 21.33 15.78
C ALA A 39 -14.47 20.01 15.02
N ASP A 40 -15.28 19.84 13.98
CA ASP A 40 -15.10 18.75 13.04
C ASP A 40 -13.62 18.76 12.67
N ALA A 41 -12.94 17.64 12.93
CA ALA A 41 -11.57 17.48 12.48
C ALA A 41 -11.56 17.84 10.98
N PRO A 42 -10.64 18.70 10.51
CA PRO A 42 -10.65 19.13 9.12
C PRO A 42 -10.72 17.90 8.23
N ALA A 43 -11.76 17.81 7.41
CA ALA A 43 -11.96 16.67 6.54
C ALA A 43 -10.71 16.51 5.67
N THR A 44 -9.97 15.42 5.86
CA THR A 44 -8.82 15.15 5.00
C THR A 44 -9.33 14.93 3.59
N PRO A 45 -8.71 15.54 2.56
CA PRO A 45 -9.20 15.43 1.18
C PRO A 45 -9.18 13.99 0.64
N PHE A 46 -8.45 13.09 1.30
CA PHE A 46 -8.34 11.68 0.97
C PHE A 46 -8.71 10.81 2.17
N LYS A 47 -9.25 9.62 1.90
CA LYS A 47 -9.64 8.64 2.92
C LYS A 47 -8.40 7.95 3.52
N PRO A 48 -8.34 7.74 4.84
CA PRO A 48 -7.32 6.87 5.43
C PRO A 48 -7.61 5.41 5.06
N ALA A 49 -6.58 4.57 5.01
CA ALA A 49 -6.76 3.13 4.87
C ALA A 49 -6.99 2.52 6.27
N THR A 50 -8.19 2.01 6.51
CA THR A 50 -8.62 1.54 7.84
C THR A 50 -9.43 0.27 7.75
N ALA A 51 -9.44 -0.51 8.83
CA ALA A 51 -10.20 -1.76 8.92
C ALA A 51 -11.69 -1.55 8.57
N GLY A 52 -12.32 -2.59 8.03
CA GLY A 52 -13.72 -2.57 7.59
C GLY A 52 -13.94 -2.29 6.10
N TYR A 53 -12.86 -2.01 5.34
CA TYR A 53 -12.94 -2.00 3.88
C TYR A 53 -13.34 -3.38 3.36
N ARG A 54 -14.36 -3.41 2.49
CA ARG A 54 -14.82 -4.64 1.84
C ARG A 54 -14.34 -4.64 0.40
N TYR A 55 -13.43 -5.56 0.12
CA TYR A 55 -12.97 -5.77 -1.24
C TYR A 55 -14.12 -6.28 -2.10
N ASP A 56 -14.25 -5.70 -3.29
CA ASP A 56 -15.28 -6.01 -4.27
C ASP A 56 -14.65 -6.15 -5.65
N PHE A 57 -14.57 -7.37 -6.15
CA PHE A 57 -13.96 -7.68 -7.44
C PHE A 57 -15.08 -7.95 -8.47
N PRO A 58 -15.01 -7.34 -9.68
CA PRO A 58 -13.80 -6.80 -10.31
C PRO A 58 -13.53 -5.30 -10.07
N ARG A 59 -14.38 -4.55 -9.35
CA ARG A 59 -14.21 -3.10 -9.14
C ARG A 59 -12.82 -2.75 -8.61
N ASP A 60 -12.36 -3.45 -7.57
CA ASP A 60 -11.08 -3.17 -6.90
C ASP A 60 -9.85 -3.60 -7.69
N HIS A 61 -10.02 -4.11 -8.91
CA HIS A 61 -8.93 -4.16 -9.87
C HIS A 61 -8.61 -2.80 -10.50
N GLY A 62 -9.58 -1.89 -10.51
CA GLY A 62 -9.42 -0.52 -10.97
C GLY A 62 -8.87 0.43 -9.92
N SER A 63 -8.72 1.67 -10.34
CA SER A 63 -8.24 2.83 -9.60
C SER A 63 -9.20 3.22 -8.45
N HIS A 64 -8.64 3.67 -7.33
CA HIS A 64 -9.39 4.14 -6.16
C HIS A 64 -9.14 5.63 -5.85
N PRO A 65 -9.79 6.59 -6.55
CA PRO A 65 -9.48 8.03 -6.47
C PRO A 65 -9.68 8.67 -5.09
N ALA A 66 -10.44 8.02 -4.20
CA ALA A 66 -10.64 8.48 -2.82
C ALA A 66 -9.36 8.40 -1.97
N TYR A 67 -8.32 7.69 -2.43
CA TYR A 67 -7.03 7.56 -1.76
C TYR A 67 -5.93 8.36 -2.46
N ARG A 68 -4.99 8.89 -1.68
CA ARG A 68 -3.95 9.77 -2.22
C ARG A 68 -2.96 9.03 -3.13
N THR A 69 -2.59 7.80 -2.78
CA THR A 69 -1.56 7.02 -3.46
C THR A 69 -2.11 5.68 -3.87
N GLU A 70 -1.69 5.22 -5.03
CA GLU A 70 -2.03 3.92 -5.56
C GLU A 70 -0.93 3.41 -6.47
N TRP A 71 -0.68 2.10 -6.48
CA TRP A 71 0.27 1.49 -7.40
C TRP A 71 -0.15 0.11 -7.89
N TRP A 72 0.22 -0.18 -9.13
CA TRP A 72 0.19 -1.49 -9.78
C TRP A 72 1.62 -1.90 -10.07
N TYR A 73 2.11 -2.90 -9.35
CA TYR A 73 3.52 -3.28 -9.37
C TYR A 73 3.71 -4.72 -9.82
N TYR A 74 4.28 -4.89 -11.01
CA TYR A 74 4.58 -6.20 -11.59
C TYR A 74 6.06 -6.49 -11.48
N THR A 75 6.38 -7.69 -10.99
CA THR A 75 7.74 -8.25 -11.03
C THR A 75 7.68 -9.67 -11.54
N GLY A 76 8.72 -10.13 -12.22
CA GLY A 76 8.73 -11.52 -12.68
C GLY A 76 10.06 -12.00 -13.23
N HIS A 77 10.14 -13.32 -13.33
CA HIS A 77 11.24 -14.05 -13.95
C HIS A 77 10.78 -14.64 -15.28
N LEU A 78 11.59 -14.41 -16.31
CA LEU A 78 11.35 -14.86 -17.68
C LEU A 78 12.52 -15.72 -18.16
N GLN A 79 12.22 -16.72 -18.97
CA GLN A 79 13.19 -17.55 -19.64
C GLN A 79 12.85 -17.65 -21.12
N ALA A 80 13.84 -17.41 -21.96
CA ALA A 80 13.73 -17.61 -23.40
C ALA A 80 13.96 -19.09 -23.78
N LYS A 81 13.49 -19.49 -24.97
CA LYS A 81 13.69 -20.86 -25.51
C LYS A 81 15.16 -21.29 -25.59
N ASN A 82 16.08 -20.34 -25.76
CA ASN A 82 17.52 -20.59 -25.80
C ASN A 82 18.16 -20.69 -24.39
N GLY A 83 17.36 -20.65 -23.32
CA GLY A 83 17.81 -20.74 -21.93
C GLY A 83 18.20 -19.41 -21.28
N ARG A 84 18.25 -18.29 -22.04
CA ARG A 84 18.59 -16.97 -21.49
C ARG A 84 17.54 -16.52 -20.47
N ALA A 85 18.00 -16.11 -19.30
CA ALA A 85 17.15 -15.73 -18.17
C ALA A 85 17.09 -14.20 -18.02
N PHE A 86 15.90 -13.71 -17.70
CA PHE A 86 15.63 -12.29 -17.48
C PHE A 86 14.79 -12.10 -16.22
N GLY A 87 15.02 -10.97 -15.54
CA GLY A 87 14.05 -10.41 -14.61
C GLY A 87 13.40 -9.18 -15.24
N PHE A 88 12.16 -8.86 -14.85
CA PHE A 88 11.55 -7.59 -15.22
C PHE A 88 10.77 -6.97 -14.07
N GLU A 89 10.64 -5.66 -14.13
CA GLU A 89 9.61 -4.93 -13.39
C GLU A 89 8.86 -3.97 -14.33
N LEU A 90 7.56 -3.83 -14.09
CA LEU A 90 6.75 -2.78 -14.71
C LEU A 90 5.77 -2.24 -13.67
N THR A 91 5.89 -0.96 -13.38
CA THR A 91 5.22 -0.34 -12.24
C THR A 91 4.51 0.92 -12.67
N PHE A 92 3.27 1.09 -12.23
CA PHE A 92 2.49 2.31 -12.43
C PHE A 92 2.07 2.85 -11.07
N PHE A 93 2.21 4.15 -10.89
CA PHE A 93 1.82 4.83 -9.66
C PHE A 93 0.90 6.00 -9.99
N ARG A 94 -0.08 6.24 -9.12
CA ARG A 94 -0.89 7.45 -9.10
C ARG A 94 -0.70 8.16 -7.77
N ARG A 95 -0.42 9.46 -7.82
CA ARG A 95 -0.44 10.35 -6.66
C ARG A 95 -1.42 11.49 -6.91
N ALA A 96 -2.45 11.61 -6.09
CA ALA A 96 -3.37 12.72 -6.11
C ALA A 96 -2.75 13.97 -5.48
N ILE A 97 -2.99 15.12 -6.10
CA ILE A 97 -2.61 16.44 -5.59
C ILE A 97 -3.75 16.94 -4.69
N PRO A 98 -3.46 17.40 -3.46
CA PRO A 98 -4.47 17.99 -2.58
C PRO A 98 -5.23 19.11 -3.29
N PRO A 99 -6.56 19.20 -3.17
CA PRO A 99 -7.36 20.19 -3.89
C PRO A 99 -6.92 21.65 -3.65
N ASP A 100 -6.46 21.96 -2.44
CA ASP A 100 -5.94 23.26 -2.03
C ASP A 100 -4.55 23.59 -2.63
N GLU A 101 -3.81 22.57 -3.07
CA GLU A 101 -2.54 22.73 -3.79
C GLU A 101 -2.73 22.91 -5.31
N VAL A 102 -3.94 22.66 -5.85
CA VAL A 102 -4.25 22.84 -7.27
C VAL A 102 -4.50 24.33 -7.57
N LYS A 103 -3.45 25.01 -8.07
CA LYS A 103 -3.49 26.47 -8.34
C LYS A 103 -4.09 26.86 -9.69
N THR A 104 -4.54 25.89 -10.50
CA THR A 104 -5.12 26.13 -11.82
C THR A 104 -6.64 26.09 -11.79
N GLN A 105 -7.29 26.88 -12.64
CA GLN A 105 -8.74 26.74 -12.87
C GLN A 105 -9.08 25.30 -13.33
N PRO A 106 -10.29 24.79 -13.04
CA PRO A 106 -10.73 23.48 -13.51
C PRO A 106 -10.59 23.33 -15.04
N SER A 107 -9.78 22.36 -15.47
CA SER A 107 -9.47 22.10 -16.88
C SER A 107 -8.96 20.67 -17.05
N GLN A 108 -9.01 20.14 -18.27
CA GLN A 108 -8.36 18.87 -18.63
C GLN A 108 -6.83 18.91 -18.44
N TRP A 109 -6.24 20.11 -18.36
CA TRP A 109 -4.81 20.31 -18.14
C TRP A 109 -4.40 20.45 -16.66
N SER A 110 -5.39 20.57 -15.77
CA SER A 110 -5.17 20.69 -14.32
C SER A 110 -4.49 19.43 -13.78
N VAL A 111 -3.54 19.62 -12.87
CA VAL A 111 -2.76 18.52 -12.29
C VAL A 111 -3.44 18.05 -11.01
N ASN A 112 -4.53 17.30 -11.16
CA ASN A 112 -5.21 16.68 -10.02
C ASN A 112 -4.53 15.37 -9.61
N HIS A 113 -3.87 14.71 -10.57
CA HIS A 113 -3.12 13.49 -10.38
C HIS A 113 -1.81 13.55 -11.16
N LEU A 114 -0.75 13.02 -10.55
CA LEU A 114 0.50 12.66 -11.20
C LEU A 114 0.55 11.15 -11.35
N TYR A 115 0.95 10.72 -12.54
CA TYR A 115 1.19 9.33 -12.88
C TYR A 115 2.66 9.17 -13.19
N PHE A 116 3.31 8.21 -12.54
CA PHE A 116 4.68 7.84 -12.86
C PHE A 116 4.79 6.34 -13.05
N ALA A 117 5.70 5.92 -13.90
CA ALA A 117 5.92 4.52 -14.19
C ALA A 117 7.40 4.21 -14.35
N HIS A 118 7.78 3.01 -13.91
CA HIS A 118 9.12 2.46 -14.08
C HIS A 118 9.02 1.17 -14.88
N PHE A 119 9.96 1.00 -15.81
CA PHE A 119 10.10 -0.22 -16.59
C PHE A 119 11.57 -0.63 -16.57
N ALA A 120 11.86 -1.82 -16.07
CA ALA A 120 13.21 -2.37 -16.08
C ALA A 120 13.25 -3.83 -16.51
N VAL A 121 14.40 -4.20 -17.09
CA VAL A 121 14.75 -5.56 -17.49
C VAL A 121 16.17 -5.85 -17.02
N THR A 122 16.32 -6.92 -16.25
CA THR A 122 17.61 -7.49 -15.86
C THR A 122 17.94 -8.63 -16.81
N ASP A 123 18.93 -8.44 -17.67
CA ASP A 123 19.50 -9.49 -18.51
C ASP A 123 20.64 -10.18 -17.76
N VAL A 124 20.35 -11.36 -17.22
CA VAL A 124 21.26 -12.10 -16.35
C VAL A 124 22.50 -12.56 -17.14
N GLY A 125 22.27 -13.15 -18.32
CA GLY A 125 23.34 -13.66 -19.18
C GLY A 125 24.19 -12.54 -19.78
N GLY A 126 23.57 -11.44 -20.21
CA GLY A 126 24.27 -10.27 -20.74
C GLY A 126 24.86 -9.35 -19.66
N ARG A 127 24.55 -9.60 -18.37
CA ARG A 127 25.00 -8.82 -17.21
C ARG A 127 24.65 -7.33 -17.34
N ARG A 128 23.45 -7.03 -17.83
CA ARG A 128 22.97 -5.66 -18.04
C ARG A 128 21.64 -5.42 -17.35
N PHE A 129 21.51 -4.21 -16.81
CA PHE A 129 20.28 -3.68 -16.26
C PHE A 129 19.79 -2.55 -17.16
N HIS A 130 18.63 -2.76 -17.79
CA HIS A 130 17.96 -1.79 -18.64
C HIS A 130 16.83 -1.17 -17.83
N PHE A 131 16.71 0.16 -17.82
CA PHE A 131 15.62 0.83 -17.11
C PHE A 131 15.19 2.11 -17.82
N SER A 132 13.93 2.48 -17.63
CA SER A 132 13.35 3.74 -18.08
C SER A 132 12.23 4.15 -17.13
N GLU A 133 11.99 5.45 -17.06
CA GLU A 133 10.91 6.03 -16.28
C GLU A 133 10.06 6.98 -17.14
N LYS A 134 8.80 7.15 -16.77
CA LYS A 134 7.91 8.16 -17.34
C LYS A 134 7.16 8.86 -16.20
N LEU A 135 6.93 10.16 -16.36
CA LEU A 135 6.10 10.98 -15.48
C LEU A 135 5.15 11.82 -16.33
N SER A 136 3.86 11.75 -16.04
CA SER A 136 2.85 12.50 -16.76
C SER A 136 1.67 12.87 -15.86
N ARG A 137 0.96 13.92 -16.25
CA ARG A 137 -0.41 14.20 -15.79
C ARG A 137 -1.40 13.45 -16.68
N ALA A 138 -2.66 13.32 -16.24
CA ALA A 138 -3.68 12.71 -17.08
C ALA A 138 -3.83 13.43 -18.44
N GLY A 139 -4.05 14.75 -18.41
CA GLY A 139 -4.13 15.57 -19.62
C GLY A 139 -5.23 15.08 -20.57
N LEU A 140 -4.92 15.07 -21.87
CA LEU A 140 -5.79 14.50 -22.93
C LEU A 140 -5.64 12.97 -23.04
N GLY A 141 -5.71 12.26 -21.91
CA GLY A 141 -5.59 10.80 -21.86
C GLY A 141 -4.16 10.26 -21.99
N LYS A 142 -3.14 11.09 -21.73
CA LYS A 142 -1.73 10.67 -21.76
C LYS A 142 -1.37 9.68 -20.67
N ALA A 143 -2.04 9.76 -19.53
CA ALA A 143 -1.87 8.81 -18.44
C ALA A 143 -3.18 8.65 -17.70
N GLY A 144 -3.34 7.53 -17.01
CA GLY A 144 -4.56 7.28 -16.26
C GLY A 144 -4.59 5.91 -15.64
N ALA A 145 -5.63 5.70 -14.85
CA ALA A 145 -6.06 4.40 -14.41
C ALA A 145 -7.58 4.38 -14.33
N GLU A 146 -8.22 3.36 -14.92
CA GLU A 146 -9.69 3.24 -14.90
C GLU A 146 -10.21 2.74 -13.56
N GLU A 147 -11.36 3.21 -13.12
CA GLU A 147 -11.97 2.83 -11.83
C GLU A 147 -12.73 1.50 -11.88
N SER A 148 -13.20 1.07 -13.06
CA SER A 148 -14.08 -0.10 -13.20
C SER A 148 -13.34 -1.41 -13.54
N ARG A 149 -12.07 -1.32 -13.95
CA ARG A 149 -11.24 -2.47 -14.34
C ARG A 149 -9.77 -2.17 -14.15
N LEU A 150 -8.94 -3.21 -14.15
CA LEU A 150 -7.49 -3.05 -14.27
C LEU A 150 -7.17 -2.48 -15.65
N HIS A 151 -6.86 -1.19 -15.71
CA HIS A 151 -6.27 -0.55 -16.86
C HIS A 151 -5.51 0.69 -16.38
N ALA A 152 -4.19 0.59 -16.25
CA ALA A 152 -3.30 1.69 -15.88
C ALA A 152 -2.32 1.93 -17.03
N TRP A 153 -2.11 3.20 -17.40
CA TRP A 153 -1.28 3.54 -18.56
C TRP A 153 -0.51 4.86 -18.43
N ILE A 154 0.57 4.95 -19.20
CA ILE A 154 1.29 6.19 -19.49
C ILE A 154 1.89 6.15 -20.92
N ASP A 155 1.37 7.03 -21.77
CA ASP A 155 1.47 6.99 -23.22
C ASP A 155 1.13 5.60 -23.76
N ASP A 156 2.10 4.87 -24.32
CA ASP A 156 1.95 3.53 -24.86
C ASP A 156 2.11 2.41 -23.81
N TRP A 157 2.70 2.70 -22.64
CA TRP A 157 2.89 1.68 -21.59
C TRP A 157 1.58 1.41 -20.89
N ARG A 158 1.28 0.13 -20.66
CA ARG A 158 0.04 -0.26 -19.99
C ARG A 158 0.13 -1.58 -19.26
N ALA A 159 -0.65 -1.68 -18.20
CA ALA A 159 -1.11 -2.91 -17.59
C ALA A 159 -2.63 -2.95 -17.67
N GLU A 160 -3.20 -4.04 -18.18
CA GLU A 160 -4.65 -4.17 -18.30
C GLU A 160 -5.14 -5.60 -18.06
N MET A 161 -6.36 -5.75 -17.59
CA MET A 161 -7.09 -7.02 -17.53
C MET A 161 -8.23 -6.95 -18.56
N PRO A 162 -8.09 -7.61 -19.72
CA PRO A 162 -9.11 -7.56 -20.76
C PRO A 162 -10.43 -8.19 -20.29
N ALA A 163 -11.55 -7.63 -20.71
CA ALA A 163 -12.88 -8.15 -20.38
C ALA A 163 -13.04 -9.58 -20.92
N GLY A 164 -13.59 -10.49 -20.10
CA GLY A 164 -13.82 -11.87 -20.49
C GLY A 164 -12.55 -12.75 -20.54
N ALA A 165 -11.38 -12.24 -20.17
CA ALA A 165 -10.12 -12.98 -20.26
C ALA A 165 -9.84 -13.93 -19.08
N GLY A 166 -10.85 -14.30 -18.28
CA GLY A 166 -10.67 -15.24 -17.16
C GLY A 166 -9.63 -14.79 -16.12
N GLY A 167 -9.51 -13.48 -15.89
CA GLY A 167 -8.52 -12.88 -15.00
C GLY A 167 -7.12 -12.71 -15.59
N ALA A 168 -6.90 -13.10 -16.87
CA ALA A 168 -5.65 -12.85 -17.55
C ALA A 168 -5.37 -11.35 -17.67
N GLN A 169 -4.11 -10.99 -17.52
CA GLN A 169 -3.61 -9.62 -17.58
C GLN A 169 -2.62 -9.50 -18.73
N THR A 170 -2.52 -8.33 -19.34
CA THR A 170 -1.55 -8.04 -20.38
C THR A 170 -0.70 -6.84 -20.01
N LEU A 171 0.60 -6.96 -20.23
CA LEU A 171 1.57 -5.90 -20.01
C LEU A 171 2.20 -5.51 -21.34
N PHE A 172 2.35 -4.21 -21.56
CA PHE A 172 3.15 -3.69 -22.66
C PHE A 172 3.97 -2.49 -22.20
N ALA A 173 5.26 -2.49 -22.52
CA ALA A 173 6.13 -1.35 -22.30
C ALA A 173 7.27 -1.36 -23.33
N ARG A 174 7.72 -0.16 -23.73
CA ARG A 174 8.84 0.01 -24.66
C ARG A 174 9.64 1.26 -24.30
N ALA A 175 10.95 1.11 -24.21
CA ALA A 175 11.88 2.18 -23.91
C ALA A 175 13.14 2.05 -24.74
N GLY A 176 13.40 3.01 -25.63
CA GLY A 176 14.57 3.00 -26.50
C GLY A 176 14.71 1.67 -27.26
N THR A 177 15.71 0.88 -26.88
CA THR A 177 16.06 -0.40 -27.52
C THR A 177 15.49 -1.63 -26.81
N PHE A 178 14.61 -1.50 -25.80
CA PHE A 178 14.03 -2.67 -25.14
C PHE A 178 12.52 -2.55 -24.95
N ALA A 179 11.82 -3.68 -25.03
CA ALA A 179 10.37 -3.74 -24.94
C ALA A 179 9.90 -5.08 -24.39
N LEU A 180 8.75 -5.08 -23.71
CA LEU A 180 8.03 -6.31 -23.36
C LEU A 180 6.59 -6.25 -23.84
N SER A 181 6.05 -7.41 -24.17
CA SER A 181 4.64 -7.65 -24.43
C SER A 181 4.29 -9.01 -23.86
N LEU A 182 3.60 -9.03 -22.71
CA LEU A 182 3.38 -10.24 -21.91
C LEU A 182 1.89 -10.47 -21.65
N THR A 183 1.50 -11.74 -21.56
CA THR A 183 0.22 -12.21 -21.04
C THR A 183 0.48 -12.99 -19.75
N LEU A 184 -0.27 -12.65 -18.70
CA LEU A 184 -0.09 -13.13 -17.33
C LEU A 184 -1.40 -13.77 -16.86
N GLN A 185 -1.39 -15.08 -16.63
CA GLN A 185 -2.56 -15.85 -16.20
C GLN A 185 -2.45 -16.19 -14.70
N PRO A 186 -3.41 -15.76 -13.86
CA PRO A 186 -3.50 -16.22 -12.48
C PRO A 186 -3.61 -17.74 -12.39
N SER A 187 -2.75 -18.35 -11.59
CA SER A 187 -2.81 -19.79 -11.28
C SER A 187 -3.31 -20.09 -9.87
N LYS A 188 -3.52 -19.05 -9.05
CA LYS A 188 -4.02 -19.12 -7.67
C LYS A 188 -5.01 -17.97 -7.43
N PRO A 189 -5.90 -18.09 -6.43
CA PRO A 189 -6.72 -16.96 -5.98
C PRO A 189 -5.86 -15.74 -5.62
N LEU A 190 -6.42 -14.55 -5.78
CA LEU A 190 -5.78 -13.33 -5.28
C LEU A 190 -5.65 -13.39 -3.75
N VAL A 191 -4.65 -12.71 -3.24
CA VAL A 191 -4.32 -12.67 -1.81
C VAL A 191 -4.54 -11.26 -1.30
N ILE A 192 -5.36 -11.11 -0.26
CA ILE A 192 -5.49 -9.86 0.49
C ILE A 192 -4.45 -9.88 1.61
N HIS A 193 -3.63 -8.84 1.67
CA HIS A 193 -2.53 -8.73 2.62
C HIS A 193 -2.90 -7.97 3.90
N GLY A 194 -2.11 -8.26 4.94
CA GLY A 194 -2.28 -7.63 6.25
C GLY A 194 -3.41 -8.23 7.07
N GLN A 195 -3.57 -7.74 8.28
CA GLN A 195 -4.64 -8.18 9.17
C GLN A 195 -5.94 -7.49 8.76
N ASP A 196 -6.98 -8.27 8.46
CA ASP A 196 -8.29 -7.78 8.01
C ASP A 196 -8.22 -6.86 6.77
N GLY A 197 -7.26 -7.11 5.89
CA GLY A 197 -7.04 -6.32 4.67
C GLY A 197 -6.30 -5.00 4.87
N ILE A 198 -5.61 -4.84 6.01
CA ILE A 198 -4.86 -3.64 6.37
C ILE A 198 -3.38 -3.97 6.55
N SER A 199 -2.57 -3.44 5.63
CA SER A 199 -1.12 -3.52 5.68
C SER A 199 -0.55 -2.24 6.29
N ARG A 200 -0.06 -2.33 7.53
CA ARG A 200 0.40 -1.16 8.29
C ARG A 200 1.73 -0.62 7.77
N LYS A 201 1.89 0.69 7.87
CA LYS A 201 3.09 1.45 7.46
C LYS A 201 3.67 2.33 8.58
N GLY A 202 3.05 2.27 9.75
CA GLY A 202 3.48 2.99 10.94
C GLY A 202 2.50 2.84 12.10
N ALA A 203 2.69 3.68 13.12
CA ALA A 203 1.93 3.63 14.36
C ALA A 203 0.64 4.45 14.33
N GLU A 204 0.57 5.48 13.49
CA GLU A 204 -0.55 6.42 13.51
C GLU A 204 -1.80 5.87 12.82
N TYR A 205 -2.96 6.43 13.17
CA TYR A 205 -4.21 6.09 12.53
C TYR A 205 -4.16 6.36 11.02
N GLY A 206 -4.55 5.37 10.22
CA GLY A 206 -4.52 5.47 8.76
C GLY A 206 -3.14 5.36 8.13
N GLN A 207 -2.05 5.20 8.91
CA GLN A 207 -0.72 4.81 8.41
C GLN A 207 -0.71 3.35 7.99
N ALA A 208 -1.44 3.06 6.93
CA ALA A 208 -1.60 1.74 6.35
C ALA A 208 -2.01 1.87 4.89
N SER A 209 -2.13 0.72 4.24
CA SER A 209 -2.70 0.58 2.91
C SER A 209 -3.65 -0.61 2.86
N HIS A 210 -4.62 -0.50 1.95
CA HIS A 210 -5.32 -1.65 1.40
C HIS A 210 -4.41 -2.27 0.36
N TYR A 211 -4.21 -3.58 0.45
CA TYR A 211 -3.17 -4.24 -0.32
C TYR A 211 -3.60 -5.66 -0.69
N TYR A 212 -3.58 -5.97 -1.97
CA TYR A 212 -3.78 -7.33 -2.45
C TYR A 212 -2.81 -7.65 -3.59
N SER A 213 -2.64 -8.94 -3.87
CA SER A 213 -1.70 -9.40 -4.88
C SER A 213 -2.24 -10.60 -5.67
N PHE A 214 -1.79 -10.70 -6.92
CA PHE A 214 -1.78 -11.95 -7.66
C PHE A 214 -0.38 -12.57 -7.49
N THR A 215 -0.27 -13.54 -6.59
CA THR A 215 1.03 -14.05 -6.12
C THR A 215 1.71 -14.99 -7.09
N ARG A 216 0.95 -15.56 -8.04
CA ARG A 216 1.47 -16.47 -9.06
C ARG A 216 0.74 -16.28 -10.38
N LEU A 217 1.42 -15.64 -11.31
CA LEU A 217 0.96 -15.36 -12.67
C LEU A 217 1.82 -16.13 -13.68
N GLY A 218 1.27 -17.16 -14.30
CA GLY A 218 1.92 -17.84 -15.41
C GLY A 218 2.10 -16.87 -16.57
N THR A 219 3.34 -16.66 -17.01
CA THR A 219 3.69 -15.56 -17.92
C THR A 219 4.18 -16.10 -19.26
N THR A 220 3.68 -15.54 -20.35
CA THR A 220 4.16 -15.82 -21.71
C THR A 220 4.21 -14.53 -22.51
N GLY A 221 5.02 -14.48 -23.58
CA GLY A 221 5.00 -13.35 -24.51
C GLY A 221 6.35 -13.11 -25.16
N THR A 222 6.65 -11.85 -25.43
CA THR A 222 7.91 -11.45 -26.06
C THR A 222 8.66 -10.40 -25.24
N LEU A 223 9.98 -10.49 -25.29
CA LEU A 223 10.93 -9.51 -24.79
C LEU A 223 11.89 -9.16 -25.93
N SER A 224 12.14 -7.88 -26.14
CA SER A 224 13.12 -7.40 -27.13
C SER A 224 14.20 -6.59 -26.45
N ILE A 225 15.46 -6.81 -26.83
CA ILE A 225 16.63 -6.03 -26.39
C ILE A 225 17.56 -5.84 -27.60
N GLY A 226 17.75 -4.58 -28.01
CA GLY A 226 18.45 -4.26 -29.26
C GLY A 226 17.68 -4.81 -30.45
N ASP A 227 18.39 -5.53 -31.31
CA ASP A 227 17.82 -6.21 -32.49
C ASP A 227 17.38 -7.64 -32.17
N GLU A 228 17.58 -8.12 -30.94
CA GLU A 228 17.16 -9.45 -30.52
C GLU A 228 15.72 -9.44 -30.00
N GLN A 229 14.94 -10.45 -30.39
CA GLN A 229 13.62 -10.73 -29.84
C GLN A 229 13.57 -12.16 -29.29
N PHE A 230 13.03 -12.29 -28.08
CA PHE A 230 12.90 -13.54 -27.35
C PHE A 230 11.43 -13.84 -27.15
N GLU A 231 10.99 -15.03 -27.57
CA GLU A 231 9.78 -15.64 -27.00
C GLU A 231 10.12 -16.15 -25.59
N VAL A 232 9.33 -15.74 -24.61
CA VAL A 232 9.60 -15.99 -23.20
C VAL A 232 8.43 -16.66 -22.50
N THR A 233 8.76 -17.50 -21.52
CA THR A 233 7.83 -18.04 -20.53
C THR A 233 8.35 -17.73 -19.13
N GLY A 234 7.50 -17.76 -18.12
CA GLY A 234 7.92 -17.38 -16.78
C GLY A 234 6.83 -17.39 -15.73
N THR A 235 7.17 -16.83 -14.56
CA THR A 235 6.23 -16.59 -13.46
C THR A 235 6.40 -15.15 -13.00
N SER A 236 5.28 -14.47 -12.80
CA SER A 236 5.22 -13.09 -12.34
C SER A 236 4.38 -12.96 -11.08
N TRP A 237 4.56 -11.85 -10.40
CA TRP A 237 3.82 -11.38 -9.25
C TRP A 237 3.23 -10.01 -9.59
N MET A 238 2.02 -9.73 -9.12
CA MET A 238 1.42 -8.39 -9.18
C MET A 238 0.94 -7.97 -7.81
N ASP A 239 1.33 -6.77 -7.42
CA ASP A 239 0.81 -6.03 -6.27
C ASP A 239 -0.10 -4.90 -6.72
N HIS A 240 -1.20 -4.73 -6.00
CA HIS A 240 -2.04 -3.57 -6.10
C HIS A 240 -2.34 -3.01 -4.71
N GLU A 241 -1.89 -1.78 -4.48
CA GLU A 241 -1.95 -1.16 -3.16
C GLU A 241 -2.42 0.29 -3.25
N PHE A 242 -3.30 0.67 -2.33
CA PHE A 242 -3.85 2.03 -2.26
C PHE A 242 -3.99 2.51 -0.81
N GLY A 243 -3.78 3.80 -0.60
CA GLY A 243 -3.82 4.43 0.73
C GLY A 243 -3.44 5.91 0.68
N SER A 244 -3.60 6.61 1.79
CA SER A 244 -3.37 8.06 1.84
C SER A 244 -2.21 8.50 2.71
N ALA A 245 -1.70 7.61 3.55
CA ALA A 245 -0.57 7.89 4.40
C ALA A 245 0.76 7.63 3.69
N ASP A 246 1.71 8.52 3.93
CA ASP A 246 3.11 8.29 3.64
C ASP A 246 3.72 7.38 4.71
N LEU A 247 4.96 6.93 4.48
CA LEU A 247 5.73 6.23 5.50
C LEU A 247 5.90 7.11 6.74
N GLY A 248 5.93 6.50 7.92
CA GLY A 248 6.23 7.19 9.16
C GLY A 248 7.54 7.98 9.07
N LYS A 249 7.60 9.15 9.70
CA LYS A 249 8.73 10.10 9.58
C LYS A 249 10.07 9.53 10.06
N ASP A 250 10.03 8.54 10.94
CA ASP A 250 11.22 7.88 11.50
C ASP A 250 11.74 6.74 10.60
N LEU A 251 11.08 6.48 9.47
CA LEU A 251 11.45 5.44 8.52
C LEU A 251 12.37 6.02 7.44
N VAL A 252 13.47 5.33 7.18
CA VAL A 252 14.46 5.70 6.16
C VAL A 252 14.30 4.91 4.86
N GLY A 253 13.37 3.96 4.82
CA GLY A 253 13.03 3.17 3.64
C GLY A 253 12.46 1.81 4.00
N TRP A 254 12.35 0.94 3.01
CA TRP A 254 11.86 -0.43 3.18
C TRP A 254 12.67 -1.45 2.38
N ASP A 255 12.64 -2.70 2.84
CA ASP A 255 13.01 -3.89 2.07
C ASP A 255 11.72 -4.66 1.82
N TRP A 256 11.49 -5.11 0.60
CA TRP A 256 10.29 -5.85 0.21
C TRP A 256 10.67 -7.06 -0.62
N PHE A 257 10.00 -8.18 -0.37
CA PHE A 257 10.25 -9.46 -1.02
C PHE A 257 8.92 -10.09 -1.40
N SER A 258 8.78 -10.51 -2.66
CA SER A 258 7.80 -11.50 -3.11
C SER A 258 8.54 -12.75 -3.60
N ILE A 259 8.29 -13.89 -2.97
CA ILE A 259 9.03 -15.12 -3.22
C ILE A 259 8.04 -16.22 -3.59
N GLN A 260 8.25 -16.82 -4.75
CA GLN A 260 7.49 -17.97 -5.24
C GLN A 260 8.34 -19.22 -5.05
N LEU A 261 7.91 -20.12 -4.18
CA LEU A 261 8.64 -21.35 -3.87
C LEU A 261 8.23 -22.49 -4.82
N ALA A 262 9.10 -23.49 -4.91
CA ALA A 262 8.97 -24.63 -5.82
C ALA A 262 7.83 -25.59 -5.42
N ASP A 263 7.43 -25.59 -4.16
CA ASP A 263 6.30 -26.37 -3.63
C ASP A 263 4.94 -25.68 -3.85
N ASN A 264 4.91 -24.60 -4.65
CA ASN A 264 3.76 -23.72 -4.89
C ASN A 264 3.29 -22.89 -3.69
N SER A 265 4.06 -22.83 -2.60
CA SER A 265 3.85 -21.79 -1.59
C SER A 265 4.46 -20.46 -2.05
N GLU A 266 4.00 -19.36 -1.46
CA GLU A 266 4.58 -18.04 -1.67
C GLU A 266 4.73 -17.28 -0.37
N LEU A 267 5.64 -16.30 -0.38
CA LEU A 267 5.93 -15.44 0.75
C LEU A 267 6.04 -13.99 0.27
N MET A 268 5.23 -13.11 0.83
CA MET A 268 5.44 -11.66 0.77
C MET A 268 5.91 -11.18 2.13
N VAL A 269 7.02 -10.45 2.19
CA VAL A 269 7.54 -9.86 3.43
C VAL A 269 8.03 -8.46 3.14
N TYR A 270 7.73 -7.53 4.03
CA TYR A 270 8.37 -6.22 4.05
C TYR A 270 8.91 -5.87 5.42
N ARG A 271 10.05 -5.19 5.40
CA ARG A 271 10.69 -4.57 6.56
C ARG A 271 10.74 -3.08 6.33
N LEU A 272 10.12 -2.33 7.21
CA LEU A 272 10.28 -0.88 7.28
C LEU A 272 11.51 -0.59 8.15
N ARG A 273 12.48 0.14 7.61
CA ARG A 273 13.75 0.40 8.30
C ARG A 273 13.70 1.72 9.02
N ARG A 274 14.08 1.71 10.29
CA ARG A 274 14.47 2.91 11.02
C ARG A 274 15.90 3.32 10.71
N SER A 275 16.25 4.55 11.06
CA SER A 275 17.59 5.10 10.89
C SER A 275 18.69 4.33 11.65
N ASP A 276 18.34 3.68 12.76
CA ASP A 276 19.23 2.80 13.53
C ASP A 276 19.38 1.38 12.93
N GLY A 277 18.69 1.11 11.81
CA GLY A 277 18.68 -0.19 11.13
C GLY A 277 17.66 -1.19 11.69
N SER A 278 17.01 -0.92 12.82
CA SER A 278 15.98 -1.79 13.39
C SER A 278 14.71 -1.83 12.54
N PRO A 279 13.93 -2.92 12.58
CA PRO A 279 12.64 -2.99 11.92
C PRO A 279 11.57 -2.21 12.69
N ASP A 280 10.70 -1.50 11.98
CA ASP A 280 9.49 -0.94 12.57
C ASP A 280 8.47 -2.05 12.93
N PRO A 281 7.72 -1.96 14.05
CA PRO A 281 6.64 -2.88 14.39
C PRO A 281 5.53 -3.00 13.35
N ALA A 282 5.39 -2.04 12.45
CA ALA A 282 4.48 -2.14 11.31
C ALA A 282 5.00 -3.06 10.19
N SER A 283 6.26 -3.50 10.23
CA SER A 283 6.79 -4.54 9.33
C SER A 283 5.96 -5.83 9.45
N SER A 284 5.73 -6.54 8.35
CA SER A 284 5.00 -7.81 8.40
C SER A 284 5.18 -8.62 7.13
N GLY A 285 4.51 -9.76 7.06
CA GLY A 285 4.45 -10.57 5.87
C GLY A 285 3.15 -11.35 5.73
N THR A 286 3.05 -12.10 4.65
CA THR A 286 1.98 -13.04 4.36
C THR A 286 2.61 -14.28 3.75
N VAL A 287 2.36 -15.43 4.34
CA VAL A 287 2.62 -16.72 3.69
C VAL A 287 1.35 -17.18 3.00
N VAL A 288 1.51 -17.77 1.82
CA VAL A 288 0.45 -18.33 1.00
C VAL A 288 0.76 -19.81 0.81
N SER A 289 -0.12 -20.68 1.30
CA SER A 289 0.03 -22.14 1.13
C SER A 289 -0.25 -22.57 -0.32
N PRO A 290 0.14 -23.77 -0.75
CA PRO A 290 -0.07 -24.25 -2.12
C PRO A 290 -1.53 -24.21 -2.60
N ASP A 291 -2.50 -24.38 -1.69
CA ASP A 291 -3.94 -24.29 -1.96
C ASP A 291 -4.50 -22.86 -1.97
N GLY A 292 -3.66 -21.85 -1.69
CA GLY A 292 -4.03 -20.43 -1.72
C GLY A 292 -4.54 -19.88 -0.39
N GLN A 293 -4.53 -20.65 0.70
CA GLN A 293 -4.81 -20.09 2.02
C GLN A 293 -3.68 -19.16 2.46
N THR A 294 -4.04 -18.14 3.23
CA THR A 294 -3.12 -17.09 3.64
C THR A 294 -2.98 -17.07 5.15
N ARG A 295 -1.77 -16.77 5.62
CA ARG A 295 -1.51 -16.51 7.04
C ARG A 295 -0.67 -15.25 7.18
N HIS A 296 -1.18 -14.31 7.98
CA HIS A 296 -0.44 -13.11 8.35
C HIS A 296 0.77 -13.48 9.22
N LEU A 297 1.90 -12.84 8.93
CA LEU A 297 3.14 -12.97 9.68
C LEU A 297 3.44 -11.65 10.40
N PRO A 298 3.33 -11.59 11.73
CA PRO A 298 3.73 -10.41 12.48
C PRO A 298 5.26 -10.25 12.45
N VAL A 299 5.76 -9.02 12.64
CA VAL A 299 7.21 -8.73 12.66
C VAL A 299 8.04 -9.68 13.54
N GLY A 300 7.50 -10.08 14.70
CA GLY A 300 8.21 -10.93 15.66
C GLY A 300 8.48 -12.35 15.17
N ASP A 301 7.81 -12.78 14.10
CA ASP A 301 7.98 -14.08 13.46
C ASP A 301 8.96 -14.03 12.27
N ILE A 302 9.46 -12.84 11.91
CA ILE A 302 10.28 -12.64 10.72
C ILE A 302 11.67 -12.14 11.13
N ARG A 303 12.72 -12.82 10.66
CA ARG A 303 14.10 -12.33 10.77
C ARG A 303 14.67 -12.15 9.36
N ILE A 304 15.13 -10.94 9.06
CA ILE A 304 15.76 -10.59 7.78
C ILE A 304 17.17 -10.11 8.07
N GLU A 305 18.15 -10.87 7.59
CA GLU A 305 19.57 -10.57 7.72
C GLU A 305 20.16 -10.28 6.35
N SER A 306 20.92 -9.20 6.21
CA SER A 306 21.75 -8.98 5.04
C SER A 306 23.03 -9.79 5.19
N THR A 307 23.31 -10.66 4.23
CA THR A 307 24.49 -11.54 4.23
C THR A 307 25.59 -11.09 3.26
N GLY A 308 25.30 -10.05 2.48
CA GLY A 308 26.21 -9.48 1.48
C GLY A 308 25.81 -8.05 1.11
N THR A 309 26.78 -7.29 0.60
CA THR A 309 26.56 -5.92 0.13
C THR A 309 27.21 -5.68 -1.23
N TRP A 310 26.65 -4.73 -1.97
CA TRP A 310 27.19 -4.20 -3.20
C TRP A 310 27.19 -2.66 -3.15
N THR A 311 28.29 -2.05 -3.58
CA THR A 311 28.38 -0.58 -3.66
C THR A 311 28.18 -0.12 -5.09
N SER A 312 27.22 0.78 -5.29
CA SER A 312 26.98 1.38 -6.60
C SER A 312 28.17 2.22 -7.05
N PRO A 313 28.77 1.95 -8.22
CA PRO A 313 29.85 2.78 -8.74
C PRO A 313 29.36 4.19 -9.13
N LYS A 314 28.06 4.35 -9.42
CA LYS A 314 27.46 5.62 -9.85
C LYS A 314 27.01 6.48 -8.68
N SER A 315 26.20 5.93 -7.76
CA SER A 315 25.62 6.70 -6.65
C SER A 315 26.42 6.61 -5.35
N ARG A 316 27.40 5.69 -5.26
CA ARG A 316 28.13 5.33 -4.04
C ARG A 316 27.28 4.77 -2.90
N ALA A 317 25.98 4.60 -3.10
CA ALA A 317 25.12 3.93 -2.14
C ALA A 317 25.51 2.46 -1.99
N ILE A 318 25.42 1.96 -0.75
CA ILE A 318 25.69 0.57 -0.38
C ILE A 318 24.33 -0.13 -0.26
N TYR A 319 24.12 -1.15 -1.08
CA TYR A 319 22.90 -1.93 -1.08
C TYR A 319 23.16 -3.33 -0.55
N PRO A 320 22.31 -3.85 0.35
CA PRO A 320 22.27 -5.29 0.60
C PRO A 320 21.89 -6.02 -0.69
N ASN A 321 22.68 -7.01 -1.09
CA ASN A 321 22.46 -7.77 -2.32
C ASN A 321 22.28 -9.27 -2.08
N GLN A 322 22.41 -9.72 -0.83
CA GLN A 322 22.17 -11.07 -0.39
C GLN A 322 21.45 -11.04 0.95
N TRP A 323 20.53 -11.99 1.13
CA TRP A 323 19.62 -11.99 2.26
C TRP A 323 19.43 -13.38 2.83
N ARG A 324 19.20 -13.44 4.13
CA ARG A 324 18.65 -14.59 4.82
C ARG A 324 17.35 -14.21 5.48
N ILE A 325 16.28 -14.91 5.11
CA ILE A 325 14.96 -14.75 5.72
C ILE A 325 14.68 -16.01 6.54
N THR A 326 14.36 -15.85 7.82
CA THR A 326 13.99 -16.94 8.72
C THR A 326 12.63 -16.67 9.33
N ILE A 327 11.74 -17.67 9.29
CA ILE A 327 10.40 -17.63 9.87
C ILE A 327 10.24 -18.84 10.80
N PRO A 328 10.59 -18.72 12.10
CA PRO A 328 10.62 -19.85 13.01
C PRO A 328 9.27 -20.57 13.16
N SER A 329 8.14 -19.86 13.09
CA SER A 329 6.81 -20.52 13.18
C SER A 329 6.50 -21.45 12.00
N LEU A 330 7.26 -21.36 10.91
CA LEU A 330 7.13 -22.17 9.70
C LEU A 330 8.27 -23.18 9.53
N ASP A 331 9.24 -23.22 10.44
CA ASP A 331 10.51 -23.92 10.24
C ASP A 331 11.17 -23.55 8.88
N MET A 332 11.03 -22.28 8.48
CA MET A 332 11.44 -21.80 7.18
C MET A 332 12.72 -20.97 7.28
N LYS A 333 13.68 -21.27 6.41
CA LYS A 333 14.90 -20.49 6.19
C LYS A 333 15.18 -20.40 4.69
N LEU A 334 15.27 -19.18 4.18
CA LEU A 334 15.54 -18.88 2.78
C LEU A 334 16.82 -18.06 2.66
N ASP A 335 17.78 -18.54 1.88
CA ASP A 335 18.98 -17.79 1.51
C ASP A 335 18.77 -17.27 0.07
N LEU A 336 18.73 -15.95 -0.09
CA LEU A 336 18.52 -15.26 -1.37
C LEU A 336 19.86 -14.67 -1.83
N ALA A 337 20.24 -14.99 -3.07
CA ALA A 337 21.54 -14.67 -3.66
C ALA A 337 21.43 -13.73 -4.87
#